data_AF-A0AA97H9Q5-F1
#
_entry.id   AF-A0AA97H9Q5-F1
#
_cell.length_a   1.000
_cell.length_b   1.000
_cell.length_c   1.000
_cell.angle_alpha   90.00
_cell.angle_beta   90.00
_cell.angle_gamma   90.00
#
_symmetry.space_group_name_H-M   'P 1'
#
loop_
_entity.id
_entity.type
_entity.pdbx_description
1 polymer ?
#
loop_
_entity_poly.entity_id
_entity_poly.type
_entity_poly.pdbx_seq_one_letter_code
_entity_poly.pdbx_strand_id
1 'polypeptide(L)'
;MNAKRAKKLMQIARHYGEEKQVCKLVEELGEATSAASEVLMRLSFREDGGKGIDLQARLEHLAAELADVQNVAEQVIMLFGLEVDFKVARMEGIDRTLQRIGEETQCDTV
;
A
#
# COMPACT_ATOMS: atom_id res chain seq x y z
N MET A 1 15.37 -6.13 7.27
CA MET A 1 15.07 -4.69 7.47
C MET A 1 16.38 -3.95 7.77
N ASN A 2 16.66 -2.82 7.11
CA ASN A 2 17.85 -2.02 7.40
C ASN A 2 17.71 -1.37 8.79
N ALA A 3 18.61 -1.69 9.73
CA ALA A 3 18.56 -1.22 11.12
C ALA A 3 18.50 0.30 11.25
N LYS A 4 19.14 1.04 10.32
CA LYS A 4 19.11 2.51 10.29
C LYS A 4 17.72 3.05 9.93
N ARG A 5 17.00 2.38 9.02
CA ARG A 5 15.63 2.75 8.64
C ARG A 5 14.66 2.48 9.78
N ALA A 6 14.75 1.30 10.39
CA ALA A 6 13.90 0.92 11.53
C ALA A 6 14.00 1.93 12.68
N LYS A 7 15.23 2.34 13.03
CA LYS A 7 15.46 3.35 14.07
C LYS A 7 14.79 4.70 13.76
N LYS A 8 14.82 5.14 12.49
CA LYS A 8 14.17 6.39 12.07
C LYS A 8 12.66 6.30 12.19
N LEU A 9 12.05 5.23 11.68
CA LEU A 9 10.60 5.03 11.77
C LEU A 9 10.13 4.98 13.22
N MET A 10 10.87 4.27 14.07
CA MET A 10 10.58 4.17 15.50
C MET A 10 10.72 5.52 16.22
N GLN A 11 11.65 6.38 15.80
CA GLN A 11 11.77 7.75 16.32
C GLN A 11 10.54 8.60 15.94
N ILE A 12 10.07 8.51 14.69
CA ILE A 12 8.90 9.23 14.20
C ILE A 12 7.64 8.75 14.93
N ALA A 13 7.44 7.43 14.98
CA ALA A 13 6.28 6.80 15.61
C ALA A 13 6.12 7.25 17.07
N ARG A 14 7.22 7.20 17.85
CA ARG A 14 7.23 7.61 19.27
C ARG A 14 7.02 9.10 19.48
N HIS A 15 7.45 9.93 18.53
CA HIS A 15 7.28 11.39 18.65
C HIS A 15 5.81 11.79 18.53
N TYR A 16 5.07 11.16 17.62
CA TYR A 16 3.66 11.50 17.36
C TYR A 16 2.66 10.68 18.19
N GLY A 17 2.99 9.45 18.57
CA GLY A 17 2.13 8.58 19.37
C GLY A 17 1.06 7.84 18.55
N GLU A 18 0.35 6.92 19.21
CA GLU A 18 -0.58 5.96 18.61
C GLU A 18 -1.71 6.64 17.83
N GLU A 19 -2.49 7.51 18.48
CA GLU A 19 -3.67 8.14 17.89
C GLU A 19 -3.33 8.92 16.63
N LYS A 20 -2.29 9.77 16.71
CA LYS A 20 -1.87 10.59 15.56
C LYS A 20 -1.34 9.75 14.41
N GLN A 21 -0.64 8.65 14.69
CA GLN A 21 -0.13 7.76 13.66
C GLN A 21 -1.25 6.96 12.99
N VAL A 22 -2.31 6.59 13.72
CA VAL A 22 -3.51 6.01 13.12
C VAL A 22 -4.24 7.03 12.24
N CYS A 23 -4.39 8.28 12.68
CA CYS A 23 -4.94 9.34 11.82
C CYS A 23 -4.09 9.55 10.57
N LYS A 24 -2.76 9.60 10.72
CA LYS A 24 -1.86 9.73 9.58
C LYS A 24 -1.98 8.56 8.61
N LEU A 25 -2.13 7.34 9.11
CA LEU A 25 -2.36 6.16 8.26
C LEU A 25 -3.63 6.33 7.40
N VAL A 26 -4.69 6.88 7.97
CA VAL A 26 -5.94 7.16 7.23
C VAL A 26 -5.70 8.19 6.12
N GLU A 27 -4.95 9.26 6.40
CA GLU A 27 -4.59 10.27 5.40
C GLU A 27 -3.82 9.65 4.22
N GLU A 28 -2.71 8.94 4.51
CA GLU A 28 -1.85 8.33 3.47
C GLU A 28 -2.62 7.30 2.63
N LEU A 29 -3.50 6.53 3.25
CA LEU A 29 -4.37 5.59 2.52
C LEU A 29 -5.32 6.31 1.56
N GLY A 30 -5.81 7.50 1.94
CA GLY A 30 -6.65 8.35 1.09
C GLY A 30 -5.88 8.92 -0.11
N GLU A 31 -4.63 9.36 0.11
CA GLU A 31 -3.74 9.87 -0.93
C GLU A 31 -3.37 8.75 -1.92
N ALA A 32 -2.96 7.57 -1.42
CA ALA A 32 -2.69 6.40 -2.25
C ALA A 32 -3.93 5.92 -3.04
N THR A 33 -5.12 5.98 -2.43
CA THR A 33 -6.38 5.66 -3.12
C THR A 33 -6.65 6.62 -4.28
N SER A 34 -6.38 7.90 -4.07
CA SER A 34 -6.55 8.95 -5.09
C SER A 34 -5.56 8.74 -6.25
N ALA A 35 -4.28 8.52 -5.96
CA ALA A 35 -3.25 8.23 -6.96
C ALA A 35 -3.54 6.93 -7.74
N ALA A 36 -4.02 5.87 -7.06
CA ALA A 36 -4.42 4.63 -7.72
C ALA A 36 -5.61 4.83 -8.66
N SER A 37 -6.56 5.70 -8.28
CA SER A 37 -7.71 6.04 -9.12
C SER A 37 -7.28 6.78 -10.39
N GLU A 38 -6.30 7.69 -10.30
CA GLU A 38 -5.73 8.37 -11.47
C GLU A 38 -5.09 7.38 -12.44
N VAL A 39 -4.34 6.39 -11.95
CA VAL A 39 -3.76 5.32 -12.76
C VAL A 39 -4.87 4.48 -13.40
N LEU A 40 -5.87 4.07 -12.62
CA LEU A 40 -6.98 3.24 -13.11
C LEU A 40 -7.79 3.95 -14.20
N MET A 41 -8.07 5.24 -14.03
CA MET A 41 -8.72 6.06 -15.07
C MET A 41 -7.90 6.00 -16.36
N ARG A 42 -6.57 6.17 -16.28
CA ARG A 42 -5.72 6.13 -17.46
C ARG A 42 -5.66 4.75 -18.13
N LEU A 43 -5.77 3.67 -17.36
CA LEU A 43 -5.79 2.30 -17.90
C LEU A 43 -7.15 1.94 -18.53
N SER A 44 -8.25 2.41 -17.93
CA SER A 44 -9.63 2.11 -18.35
C SER A 44 -10.07 2.93 -19.56
N PHE A 45 -9.69 4.20 -19.60
CA PHE A 45 -9.94 5.07 -20.73
C PHE A 45 -8.69 5.07 -21.62
N ARG A 46 -8.76 4.38 -22.76
CA ARG A 46 -7.76 4.53 -23.83
C ARG A 46 -7.86 5.93 -24.45
N GLU A 47 -7.53 6.97 -23.68
CA GLU A 47 -7.33 8.29 -24.24
C GLU A 47 -5.97 8.29 -24.96
N ASP A 48 -5.98 7.84 -26.21
CA ASP A 48 -4.90 8.05 -27.19
C ASP A 48 -4.92 9.51 -27.74
N GLY A 49 -5.38 10.45 -26.92
CA GLY A 49 -5.54 11.87 -27.22
C GLY A 49 -4.35 12.72 -26.75
N GLY A 50 -3.13 12.31 -27.12
CA GLY A 50 -1.99 13.23 -27.17
C GLY A 50 -1.47 13.77 -25.82
N LYS A 51 -0.66 12.97 -25.13
CA LYS A 51 0.63 13.33 -24.48
C LYS A 51 1.09 12.14 -23.64
N GLY A 52 2.07 11.38 -24.15
CA GLY A 52 2.66 10.22 -23.46
C GLY A 52 3.39 10.52 -22.13
N ILE A 53 3.24 11.73 -21.57
CA ILE A 53 3.75 12.14 -20.26
C ILE A 53 2.79 11.72 -19.12
N ASP A 54 1.61 11.20 -19.44
CA ASP A 54 0.53 11.04 -18.46
C ASP A 54 0.59 9.76 -17.59
N LEU A 55 1.05 8.61 -18.09
CA LEU A 55 1.05 7.37 -17.27
C LEU A 55 2.26 7.24 -16.35
N GLN A 56 3.47 7.53 -16.84
CA GLN A 56 4.69 7.40 -16.05
C GLN A 56 4.66 8.32 -14.82
N ALA A 57 4.22 9.57 -14.98
CA ALA A 57 4.07 10.51 -13.88
C ALA A 57 3.04 10.03 -12.84
N ARG A 58 1.91 9.46 -13.27
CA ARG A 58 0.91 8.87 -12.37
C ARG A 58 1.45 7.66 -11.62
N LEU A 59 2.27 6.82 -12.27
CA LEU A 59 2.92 5.69 -11.62
C LEU A 59 3.97 6.14 -10.60
N GLU A 60 4.74 7.19 -10.91
CA GLU A 60 5.70 7.79 -9.96
C GLU A 60 4.98 8.39 -8.75
N HIS A 61 3.86 9.09 -8.97
CA HIS A 61 3.01 9.60 -7.90
C HIS A 61 2.45 8.45 -7.05
N LEU A 62 1.84 7.42 -7.66
CA LEU A 62 1.35 6.25 -6.94
C LEU A 62 2.46 5.55 -6.13
N ALA A 63 3.66 5.43 -6.68
CA ALA A 63 4.79 4.82 -5.98
C ALA A 63 5.21 5.63 -4.74
N ALA A 64 5.15 6.96 -4.80
CA ALA A 64 5.41 7.82 -3.65
C ALA A 64 4.36 7.61 -2.55
N GLU A 65 3.08 7.69 -2.91
CA GLU A 65 1.99 7.51 -1.93
C GLU A 65 2.00 6.12 -1.29
N LEU A 66 2.28 5.06 -2.06
CA LEU A 66 2.43 3.71 -1.51
C LEU A 66 3.64 3.60 -0.56
N ALA A 67 4.72 4.33 -0.82
CA ALA A 67 5.87 4.35 0.07
C ALA A 67 5.53 5.02 1.41
N ASP A 68 4.73 6.09 1.39
CA ASP A 68 4.31 6.79 2.61
C ASP A 68 3.29 5.98 3.41
N VAL A 69 2.32 5.34 2.75
CA VAL A 69 1.46 4.32 3.38
C VAL A 69 2.30 3.23 4.05
N GLN A 70 3.30 2.68 3.35
CA GLN A 70 4.15 1.64 3.93
C GLN A 70 4.93 2.15 5.14
N ASN A 71 5.46 3.38 5.08
CA ASN A 71 6.21 3.97 6.19
C ASN A 71 5.32 4.16 7.42
N VAL A 72 4.08 4.64 7.26
CA VAL A 72 3.17 4.88 8.38
C VAL A 72 2.57 3.58 8.90
N ALA A 73 2.25 2.62 8.02
CA ALA A 73 1.80 1.28 8.44
C ALA A 73 2.86 0.58 9.31
N GLU A 74 4.14 0.64 8.94
CA GLU A 74 5.23 0.10 9.77
C GLU A 74 5.32 0.81 11.14
N GLN A 75 5.09 2.12 11.18
CA GLN A 75 5.07 2.88 12.44
C GLN A 75 3.92 2.45 13.36
N VAL A 76 2.71 2.27 12.81
CA VAL A 76 1.55 1.76 13.53
C VAL A 76 1.82 0.34 14.03
N ILE A 77 2.32 -0.57 13.20
CA ILE A 77 2.64 -1.94 13.60
C ILE A 77 3.59 -1.95 14.82
N MET A 78 4.64 -1.12 14.80
CA MET A 78 5.59 -1.02 15.92
C MET A 78 4.97 -0.42 17.19
N LEU A 79 4.11 0.59 17.06
CA LEU A 79 3.48 1.23 18.22
C LEU A 79 2.54 0.28 18.96
N PHE A 80 1.82 -0.56 18.22
CA PHE A 80 0.87 -1.53 18.79
C PHE A 80 1.47 -2.91 19.06
N GLY A 81 2.77 -3.14 18.75
CA GLY A 81 3.43 -4.43 18.97
C GLY A 81 2.87 -5.56 18.10
N LEU A 82 2.45 -5.25 16.87
CA LEU A 82 1.75 -6.17 15.97
C LEU A 82 2.69 -6.94 15.02
N GLU A 83 4.01 -6.91 15.22
CA GLU A 83 4.97 -7.40 14.23
C GLU A 83 4.83 -8.89 13.92
N VAL A 84 4.44 -9.70 14.91
CA VAL A 84 4.25 -11.14 14.73
C VAL A 84 2.93 -11.41 14.00
N ASP A 85 1.83 -10.87 14.51
CA ASP A 85 0.49 -11.06 13.94
C ASP A 85 0.42 -10.54 12.50
N PHE A 86 1.04 -9.39 12.22
CA PHE A 86 1.13 -8.83 10.88
C PHE A 86 1.84 -9.77 9.89
N LYS A 87 2.95 -10.41 10.31
CA LYS A 87 3.69 -11.34 9.44
C LYS A 87 2.85 -12.58 9.10
N VAL A 88 2.15 -13.12 10.10
CA VAL A 88 1.24 -14.26 9.91
C VAL A 88 0.11 -13.86 8.95
N ALA A 89 -0.60 -12.78 9.25
CA ALA A 89 -1.73 -12.31 8.45
C ALA A 89 -1.34 -11.99 6.98
N ARG A 90 -0.12 -11.46 6.77
CA ARG A 90 0.39 -11.18 5.42
C ARG A 90 0.60 -12.45 4.59
N MET A 91 1.17 -13.49 5.20
CA MET A 91 1.37 -14.79 4.52
C MET A 91 0.04 -15.44 4.19
N GLU A 92 -0.85 -15.53 5.17
CA GLU A 92 -2.19 -16.12 4.94
C GLU A 92 -2.99 -15.33 3.90
N GLY A 93 -2.81 -14.00 3.82
CA GLY A 93 -3.45 -13.17 2.81
C GLY A 93 -3.01 -13.51 1.38
N ILE A 94 -1.74 -13.86 1.18
CA ILE A 94 -1.22 -14.34 -0.10
C ILE A 94 -1.84 -15.68 -0.43
N ASP A 95 -1.81 -16.64 0.50
CA ASP A 95 -2.35 -17.99 0.29
C ASP A 95 -3.85 -17.94 -0.07
N ARG A 96 -4.64 -17.14 0.65
CA ARG A 96 -6.06 -16.91 0.34
C ARG A 96 -6.29 -16.30 -1.04
N THR A 97 -5.36 -15.48 -1.53
CA THR A 97 -5.48 -14.86 -2.86
C THR A 97 -5.11 -15.85 -3.96
N LEU A 98 -4.06 -16.66 -3.76
CA LEU A 98 -3.69 -17.74 -4.69
C LEU A 98 -4.78 -18.81 -4.77
N GLN A 99 -5.41 -19.16 -3.65
CA GLN A 99 -6.54 -20.08 -3.64
C GLN A 99 -7.70 -19.57 -4.52
N ARG A 100 -8.09 -18.30 -4.36
CA ARG A 100 -9.15 -17.67 -5.18
C ARG A 100 -8.83 -17.72 -6.68
N ILE A 101 -7.60 -17.41 -7.07
CA ILE A 101 -7.15 -17.50 -8.48
C ILE A 101 -7.31 -18.94 -9.00
N GLY A 102 -6.95 -19.94 -8.19
CA GLY A 102 -7.12 -21.35 -8.54
C GLY A 102 -8.59 -21.76 -8.74
N GLU A 103 -9.48 -21.28 -7.86
CA GLU A 103 -10.92 -21.52 -7.93
C GLU A 103 -11.57 -20.86 -9.16
N GLU A 104 -11.20 -19.60 -9.47
CA GLU A 104 -11.65 -18.88 -10.67
C GLU A 104 -11.25 -19.63 -11.95
N THR A 105 -10.00 -20.09 -12.03
CA THR A 105 -9.48 -20.82 -13.19
C THR A 105 -10.17 -22.18 -13.38
N GLN A 106 -10.51 -22.88 -12.30
CA GLN A 106 -11.25 -24.15 -12.37
C GLN A 106 -12.71 -23.96 -12.82
N CYS A 107 -13.36 -22.86 -12.43
CA CYS A 107 -14.73 -22.55 -12.82
C CYS A 107 -14.83 -22.19 -14.32
N ASP A 108 -13.83 -21.52 -14.87
CA ASP A 108 -13.79 -21.11 -16.29
C ASP A 108 -13.52 -22.27 -17.28
N THR A 109 -13.25 -23.49 -16.78
CA THR A 109 -12.92 -24.67 -17.61
C THR A 109 -14.08 -25.69 -17.69
N VAL A 110 -15.27 -25.39 -17.14
CA VAL A 110 -16.46 -26.27 -17.15
C VAL A 110 -17.54 -25.75 -18.09
#